data_AF-A0A3M1ER98-F1
#
_entry.id   AF-A0A3M1ER98-F1
#
_cell.length_a   1.000
_cell.length_b   1.000
_cell.length_c   1.000
_cell.angle_alpha   90.00
_cell.angle_beta   90.00
_cell.angle_gamma   90.00
#
_symmetry.space_group_name_H-M   'P 1'
#
loop_
_entity.id
_entity.type
_entity.pdbx_description
1 polymer ?
#
loop_
_entity_poly.entity_id
_entity_poly.type
_entity_poly.pdbx_seq_one_letter_code
_entity_poly.pdbx_strand_id
1 'polypeptide(L)'
;MTPISTTALMHNLTPLRRRLRWRDSLRAAWLSAGAGLGATAALLVAGRLHPLLRNAELLLIGLSLTMFLLCAGQVIAWLRPLSPRALARLGDARLQLDERLITALELAEGRLATSPAIRQAQWNDALHHLQRAPLPEAFPLADRKRLVLWSSVLAAVFIAIAALTLAPNPQERILQRRAEVADLLKTQIEQLEQVQADLLAEPNPLAAEKVDELANTLSDLIDRLEAARAEASPESALAALNEARQTLSRLDAERQAQQDALQSLSDALTGSDLAAAQQAAEALQQGDAPAAADALRQMGANPPTGAEGQSLAEALRQAADAVAGSNPSLAQSLQQAADALQSGDAQSIQQALQQMAQQVAQAGAQTDALAQAAEALQNIQQAQEALAQGREGAGVQRQLAPGTGTGAGAEGAQGGAGNGSGREDPGPGAEGLYSAGGTQGIIPTDNGPGQPRVEDYSTVYAPEHLGGEGGPFAVPPSQGSDGGGVDIGETAPNPNRPAGESTVPYTEVFGQYRDRAGAALDTDYIPLGMKDYVRQYFGALEPK
;
A
#
# COMPACT_ATOMS: atom_id res chain seq x y z
N MET A 1 63.08 -46.96 20.97
CA MET A 1 62.61 -46.94 19.57
C MET A 1 61.15 -46.55 19.60
N THR A 2 60.77 -45.41 19.00
CA THR A 2 59.36 -45.04 18.89
C THR A 2 58.68 -46.01 17.92
N PRO A 3 57.50 -46.58 18.26
CA PRO A 3 56.83 -47.50 17.36
C PRO A 3 56.44 -46.76 16.07
N ILE A 4 56.91 -47.27 14.93
CA ILE A 4 56.48 -46.83 13.59
C ILE A 4 54.98 -47.05 13.53
N SER A 5 54.24 -45.95 13.51
CA SER A 5 52.78 -45.96 13.50
C SER A 5 52.29 -44.99 12.44
N THR A 6 51.20 -45.34 11.77
CA THR A 6 50.52 -44.47 10.81
C THR A 6 50.25 -43.08 11.41
N THR A 7 49.95 -43.02 12.71
CA THR A 7 49.76 -41.79 13.49
C THR A 7 51.00 -40.89 13.52
N ALA A 8 52.19 -41.45 13.68
CA ALA A 8 53.44 -40.69 13.69
C ALA A 8 53.78 -40.10 12.31
N LEU A 9 53.39 -40.77 11.21
CA LEU A 9 53.60 -40.27 9.85
C LEU A 9 52.65 -39.11 9.58
N MET A 10 51.39 -39.29 9.98
CA MET A 10 50.36 -38.26 9.86
C MET A 10 50.72 -37.01 10.65
N HIS A 11 51.34 -37.15 11.82
CA HIS A 11 51.85 -36.02 12.59
C HIS A 11 52.88 -35.20 11.77
N ASN A 12 53.83 -35.87 11.12
CA ASN A 12 54.86 -35.21 10.29
C ASN A 12 54.32 -34.64 8.97
N LEU A 13 53.18 -35.15 8.46
CA LEU A 13 52.49 -34.59 7.30
C LEU A 13 51.51 -33.45 7.64
N THR A 14 51.31 -33.15 8.93
CA THR A 14 50.47 -32.02 9.39
C THR A 14 50.80 -30.67 8.72
N PRO A 15 52.07 -30.23 8.58
CA PRO A 15 52.37 -28.97 7.90
C PRO A 15 51.93 -28.95 6.43
N LEU A 16 52.14 -30.06 5.70
CA LEU A 16 51.68 -30.23 4.32
C LEU A 16 50.14 -30.20 4.25
N ARG A 17 49.47 -30.95 5.14
CA ARG A 17 48.01 -30.98 5.25
C ARG A 17 47.43 -29.60 5.54
N ARG A 18 48.01 -28.86 6.50
CA ARG A 18 47.58 -27.49 6.87
C ARG A 18 47.76 -26.54 5.69
N ARG A 19 48.86 -26.65 4.95
CA ARG A 19 49.13 -25.81 3.78
C ARG A 19 48.15 -26.06 2.63
N LEU A 20 47.82 -27.33 2.36
CA LEU A 20 46.80 -27.69 1.37
C LEU A 20 45.42 -27.19 1.78
N ARG A 21 45.06 -27.31 3.06
CA ARG A 21 43.81 -26.75 3.61
C ARG A 21 43.74 -25.23 3.46
N TRP A 22 44.84 -24.51 3.71
CA TRP A 22 44.88 -23.06 3.47
C TRP A 22 44.68 -22.70 2.01
N ARG A 23 45.32 -23.43 1.09
CA ARG A 23 45.15 -23.22 -0.36
C ARG A 23 43.72 -23.49 -0.80
N ASP A 24 43.14 -24.60 -0.36
CA ASP A 24 41.77 -24.99 -0.72
C ASP A 24 40.74 -24.07 -0.08
N SER A 25 41.00 -23.59 1.15
CA SER A 25 40.22 -22.54 1.83
C SER A 25 40.27 -21.21 1.09
N LEU A 26 41.44 -20.76 0.62
CA LEU A 26 41.55 -19.56 -0.21
C LEU A 26 40.74 -19.70 -1.50
N ARG A 27 40.84 -20.85 -2.19
CA ARG A 27 40.06 -21.11 -3.41
C ARG A 27 38.56 -21.15 -3.14
N ALA A 28 38.15 -21.80 -2.06
CA ALA A 28 36.75 -21.84 -1.64
C ALA A 28 36.25 -20.43 -1.34
N ALA A 29 37.02 -19.60 -0.62
CA ALA A 29 36.67 -18.22 -0.33
C ALA A 29 36.44 -17.37 -1.59
N TRP A 30 37.32 -17.47 -2.60
CA TRP A 30 37.14 -16.76 -3.87
C TRP A 30 35.89 -17.22 -4.62
N LEU A 31 35.65 -18.53 -4.70
CA LEU A 31 34.48 -19.10 -5.37
C LEU A 31 33.18 -18.73 -4.65
N SER A 32 33.15 -18.83 -3.32
CA SER A 32 31.98 -18.47 -2.52
C SER A 32 31.71 -16.97 -2.52
N ALA A 33 32.76 -16.13 -2.46
CA ALA A 33 32.62 -14.69 -2.58
C ALA A 33 32.07 -14.30 -3.96
N GLY A 34 32.61 -14.89 -5.04
CA GLY A 34 32.13 -14.65 -6.40
C GLY A 34 30.68 -15.10 -6.60
N ALA A 35 30.32 -16.28 -6.09
CA ALA A 35 28.94 -16.77 -6.13
C ALA A 35 27.98 -15.87 -5.34
N GLY A 36 28.35 -15.46 -4.13
CA GLY A 36 27.51 -14.60 -3.28
C GLY A 36 27.34 -13.19 -3.84
N LEU A 37 28.43 -12.54 -4.25
CA LEU A 37 28.38 -11.23 -4.87
C LEU A 37 27.65 -11.27 -6.22
N GLY A 38 27.85 -12.32 -7.01
CA GLY A 38 27.09 -12.55 -8.24
C GLY A 38 25.59 -12.69 -7.99
N ALA A 39 25.20 -13.46 -6.96
CA ALA A 39 23.80 -13.58 -6.55
C ALA A 39 23.23 -12.25 -6.05
N THR A 40 24.01 -11.46 -5.31
CA THR A 40 23.62 -10.12 -4.84
C THR A 40 23.38 -9.17 -6.02
N ALA A 41 24.29 -9.16 -7.00
CA ALA A 41 24.13 -8.38 -8.21
C ALA A 41 22.88 -8.82 -9.01
N ALA A 42 22.64 -10.13 -9.14
CA ALA A 42 21.46 -10.67 -9.81
C ALA A 42 20.16 -10.26 -9.09
N LEU A 43 20.12 -10.28 -7.75
CA LEU A 43 18.98 -9.81 -6.96
C LEU A 43 18.69 -8.33 -7.18
N LEU A 44 19.73 -7.48 -7.21
CA LEU A 44 19.57 -6.05 -7.46
C LEU A 44 19.09 -5.76 -8.90
N VAL A 45 19.54 -6.54 -9.88
CA VAL A 45 19.02 -6.46 -11.26
C VAL A 45 17.55 -6.89 -11.30
N ALA A 46 17.18 -7.98 -10.62
CA ALA A 46 15.80 -8.44 -10.54
C ALA A 46 14.88 -7.38 -9.89
N GLY A 47 15.36 -6.68 -8.85
CA GLY A 47 14.66 -5.57 -8.19
C GLY A 47 14.49 -4.31 -9.04
N ARG A 48 15.04 -4.28 -10.27
CA ARG A 48 14.74 -3.25 -11.28
C ARG A 48 13.75 -3.69 -12.34
N LEU A 49 13.52 -5.00 -12.46
CA LEU A 49 12.55 -5.59 -13.38
C LEU A 49 11.22 -5.86 -12.68
N HIS A 50 11.24 -6.18 -11.38
CA HIS A 50 10.05 -6.35 -10.56
C HIS A 50 10.15 -5.60 -9.22
N PRO A 51 9.05 -4.94 -8.77
CA PRO A 51 8.99 -4.25 -7.49
C PRO A 51 8.97 -5.26 -6.35
N LEU A 52 10.13 -5.83 -6.03
CA LEU A 52 10.29 -6.87 -5.01
C LEU A 52 10.36 -6.23 -3.62
N LEU A 53 11.46 -5.55 -3.34
CA LEU A 53 11.84 -4.98 -2.04
C LEU A 53 12.69 -3.73 -2.30
N ARG A 54 12.91 -2.93 -1.26
CA ARG A 54 13.76 -1.74 -1.39
C ARG A 54 15.20 -2.13 -1.68
N ASN A 55 15.94 -1.25 -2.38
CA ASN A 55 17.35 -1.52 -2.72
C ASN A 55 18.20 -1.87 -1.48
N ALA A 56 17.94 -1.22 -0.33
CA ALA A 56 18.65 -1.47 0.92
C ALA A 56 18.38 -2.86 1.50
N GLU A 57 17.14 -3.34 1.41
CA GLU A 57 16.73 -4.66 1.89
C GLU A 57 17.32 -5.77 1.01
N LEU A 58 17.27 -5.59 -0.32
CA LEU A 58 17.91 -6.50 -1.28
C LEU A 58 19.42 -6.59 -1.06
N LEU A 59 20.08 -5.47 -0.79
CA LEU A 59 21.52 -5.46 -0.48
C LEU A 59 21.82 -6.19 0.83
N LEU A 60 21.00 -6.00 1.87
CA LEU A 60 21.20 -6.68 3.15
C LEU A 60 20.99 -8.20 3.03
N ILE A 61 19.97 -8.63 2.28
CA ILE A 61 19.73 -10.05 1.96
C ILE A 61 20.91 -10.62 1.15
N GLY A 62 21.35 -9.92 0.11
CA GLY A 62 22.47 -10.37 -0.73
C GLY A 62 23.79 -10.46 0.04
N LEU A 63 24.09 -9.49 0.90
CA LEU A 63 25.28 -9.51 1.75
C LEU A 63 25.20 -10.67 2.76
N SER A 64 24.03 -10.92 3.34
CA SER A 64 23.79 -12.05 4.26
C SER A 64 24.01 -13.39 3.56
N LEU A 65 23.49 -13.54 2.33
CA LEU A 65 23.71 -14.72 1.50
C LEU A 65 25.20 -14.90 1.14
N THR A 66 25.89 -13.79 0.83
CA THR A 66 27.34 -13.81 0.55
C THR A 66 28.13 -14.29 1.77
N MET A 67 27.80 -13.79 2.96
CA MET A 67 28.40 -14.25 4.21
C MET A 67 28.10 -15.72 4.50
N PHE A 68 26.85 -16.16 4.28
CA PHE A 68 26.48 -17.56 4.43
C PHE A 68 27.29 -18.48 3.48
N LEU A 69 27.38 -18.13 2.20
CA LEU A 69 28.15 -18.89 1.22
C LEU A 69 29.65 -18.91 1.54
N LEU A 70 30.20 -17.79 2.05
CA LEU A 70 31.58 -17.73 2.55
C LEU A 70 31.79 -18.72 3.70
N CYS A 71 30.92 -18.69 4.72
CA CYS A 71 30.99 -19.63 5.83
C CYS A 71 30.85 -21.09 5.37
N ALA A 72 29.86 -21.39 4.54
CA ALA A 72 29.64 -22.72 3.98
C ALA A 72 30.84 -23.21 3.16
N GLY A 73 31.40 -22.35 2.31
CA GLY A 73 32.60 -22.65 1.52
C GLY A 73 33.80 -23.00 2.41
N GLN A 74 33.98 -22.27 3.52
CA GLN A 74 35.05 -22.55 4.49
C GLN A 74 34.81 -23.85 5.26
N VAL A 75 33.59 -24.09 5.73
CA VAL A 75 33.22 -25.34 6.39
C VAL A 75 33.48 -26.53 5.46
N ILE A 76 33.06 -26.45 4.20
CA ILE A 76 33.31 -27.49 3.19
C ILE A 76 34.82 -27.68 2.96
N ALA A 77 35.59 -26.60 2.81
CA ALA A 77 37.04 -26.69 2.62
C ALA A 77 37.77 -27.36 3.80
N TRP A 78 37.30 -27.13 5.03
CA TRP A 78 37.93 -27.67 6.25
C TRP A 78 37.45 -29.08 6.63
N LEU A 79 36.18 -29.41 6.34
CA LEU A 79 35.57 -30.71 6.63
C LEU A 79 35.81 -31.76 5.54
N ARG A 80 36.17 -31.35 4.31
CA ARG A 80 36.45 -32.30 3.22
C ARG A 80 37.56 -33.28 3.66
N PRO A 81 37.30 -34.60 3.63
CA PRO A 81 38.29 -35.59 4.07
C PRO A 81 39.46 -35.60 3.08
N LEU A 82 40.68 -35.46 3.62
CA LEU A 82 41.91 -35.69 2.86
C LEU A 82 42.42 -37.08 3.23
N SER A 83 42.42 -37.99 2.26
CA SER A 83 42.91 -39.35 2.51
C SER A 83 44.44 -39.32 2.73
N PRO A 84 44.96 -40.06 3.75
CA PRO A 84 46.40 -40.17 4.02
C PRO A 84 47.23 -40.55 2.80
N ARG A 85 46.72 -41.47 1.97
CA ARG A 85 47.39 -41.90 0.74
C ARG A 85 47.43 -40.84 -0.35
N ALA A 86 46.34 -40.07 -0.53
CA ALA A 86 46.35 -38.98 -1.49
C ALA A 86 47.32 -37.88 -1.07
N LEU A 87 47.42 -37.61 0.24
CA LEU A 87 48.38 -36.66 0.79
C LEU A 87 49.83 -37.12 0.56
N ALA A 88 50.13 -38.39 0.81
CA ALA A 88 51.44 -38.97 0.57
C ALA A 88 51.83 -38.94 -0.92
N ARG A 89 50.95 -39.40 -1.82
CA ARG A 89 51.17 -39.34 -3.28
C ARG A 89 51.35 -37.93 -3.80
N LEU A 90 50.53 -36.99 -3.32
CA LEU A 90 50.62 -35.58 -3.71
C LEU A 90 51.93 -34.95 -3.20
N GLY A 91 52.36 -35.32 -1.99
CA GLY A 91 53.65 -34.95 -1.43
C GLY A 91 54.80 -35.47 -2.29
N ASP A 92 54.81 -36.77 -2.61
CA ASP A 92 55.85 -37.38 -3.44
C ASP A 92 55.94 -36.73 -4.82
N ALA A 93 54.80 -36.53 -5.49
CA ALA A 93 54.77 -35.97 -6.85
C ALA A 93 55.21 -34.50 -6.91
N ARG A 94 54.86 -33.68 -5.91
CA ARG A 94 55.15 -32.23 -5.93
C ARG A 94 56.49 -31.87 -5.31
N LEU A 95 56.97 -32.66 -4.35
CA LEU A 95 58.26 -32.47 -3.71
C LEU A 95 59.36 -33.34 -4.33
N GLN A 96 59.04 -34.14 -5.36
CA GLN A 96 59.95 -35.05 -6.07
C GLN A 96 60.66 -36.02 -5.10
N LEU A 97 59.88 -36.67 -4.24
CA LEU A 97 60.41 -37.56 -3.19
C LEU A 97 60.48 -39.03 -3.64
N ASP A 98 60.40 -39.34 -4.93
CA ASP A 98 60.56 -40.70 -5.48
C ASP A 98 59.76 -41.78 -4.72
N GLU A 99 58.48 -41.52 -4.44
CA GLU A 99 57.56 -42.43 -3.72
C GLU A 99 57.94 -42.78 -2.27
N ARG A 100 58.87 -42.03 -1.65
CA ARG A 100 59.32 -42.28 -0.27
C ARG A 100 58.18 -42.14 0.75
N LEU A 101 57.27 -41.17 0.60
CA LEU A 101 56.17 -40.97 1.55
C LEU A 101 55.09 -42.04 1.42
N ILE A 102 54.71 -42.41 0.19
CA ILE A 102 53.70 -43.46 -0.04
C ILE A 102 54.24 -44.82 0.39
N THR A 103 55.50 -45.12 0.10
CA THR A 103 56.16 -46.38 0.52
C THR A 103 56.25 -46.47 2.04
N ALA A 104 56.67 -45.39 2.72
CA ALA A 104 56.69 -45.34 4.18
C ALA A 104 55.29 -45.52 4.80
N LEU A 105 54.26 -44.97 4.17
CA LEU A 105 52.86 -45.14 4.60
C LEU A 105 52.38 -46.59 4.42
N GLU A 106 52.63 -47.21 3.27
CA GLU A 106 52.21 -48.59 3.00
C GLU A 106 52.93 -49.62 3.89
N LEU A 107 54.21 -49.37 4.21
CA LEU A 107 54.98 -50.13 5.18
C LEU A 107 54.45 -49.96 6.62
N ALA A 108 54.02 -48.76 7.00
CA ALA A 108 53.41 -48.49 8.30
C ALA A 108 52.00 -49.07 8.43
N GLU A 109 51.24 -49.17 7.32
CA GLU A 109 49.94 -49.82 7.24
C GLU A 109 50.03 -51.35 7.16
N GLY A 110 51.24 -51.92 7.05
CA GLY A 110 51.47 -53.37 6.96
C GLY A 110 51.07 -53.98 5.61
N ARG A 111 50.91 -53.17 4.56
CA ARG A 111 50.58 -53.63 3.19
C ARG A 111 51.77 -54.26 2.48
N LEU A 112 52.98 -53.88 2.88
CA LEU A 112 54.24 -54.38 2.37
C LEU A 112 54.98 -55.15 3.49
N ALA A 113 55.37 -56.39 3.20
CA ALA A 113 56.14 -57.22 4.13
C ALA A 113 57.64 -56.95 3.98
N THR A 114 58.29 -56.50 5.06
CA THR A 114 59.75 -56.30 5.10
C THR A 114 60.29 -56.43 6.53
N SER A 115 61.62 -56.47 6.68
CA SER A 115 62.26 -56.56 7.99
C SER A 115 62.05 -55.28 8.81
N PRO A 116 61.95 -55.37 10.15
CA PRO A 116 61.79 -54.19 11.01
C PRO A 116 62.88 -53.13 10.81
N ALA A 117 64.11 -53.56 10.50
CA ALA A 117 65.23 -52.66 10.22
C ALA A 117 65.06 -51.86 8.92
N ILE A 118 64.63 -52.52 7.84
CA ILE A 118 64.36 -51.84 6.55
C ILE A 118 63.18 -50.89 6.68
N ARG A 119 62.14 -51.29 7.42
CA ARG A 119 60.97 -50.42 7.71
C ARG A 119 61.39 -49.13 8.43
N GLN A 120 62.26 -49.22 9.42
CA GLN A 120 62.77 -48.06 10.16
C GLN A 120 63.69 -47.18 9.30
N ALA A 121 64.52 -47.78 8.45
CA ALA A 121 65.38 -47.05 7.53
C ALA A 121 64.57 -46.23 6.52
N GLN A 122 63.57 -46.85 5.88
CA GLN A 122 62.66 -46.18 4.93
C GLN A 122 61.87 -45.04 5.59
N TRP A 123 61.44 -45.25 6.83
CA TRP A 123 60.76 -44.22 7.60
C TRP A 123 61.65 -42.99 7.87
N ASN A 124 62.87 -43.22 8.35
CA ASN A 124 63.81 -42.16 8.66
C ASN A 124 64.22 -41.39 7.40
N ASP A 125 64.40 -42.11 6.29
CA ASP A 125 64.71 -41.53 4.98
C ASP A 125 63.58 -40.62 4.48
N ALA A 126 62.33 -41.09 4.51
CA ALA A 126 61.16 -40.31 4.13
C ALA A 126 61.00 -39.02 4.96
N LEU A 127 61.22 -39.10 6.28
CA LEU A 127 61.15 -37.92 7.16
C LEU A 127 62.31 -36.94 6.92
N HIS A 128 63.53 -37.44 6.74
CA HIS A 128 64.73 -36.64 6.51
C HIS A 128 64.62 -35.80 5.23
N HIS A 129 64.04 -36.38 4.17
CA HIS A 129 63.78 -35.66 2.93
C HIS A 129 62.56 -34.72 3.03
N LEU A 130 61.48 -35.13 3.70
CA LEU A 130 60.30 -34.28 3.91
C LEU A 130 60.63 -33.00 4.70
N GLN A 131 61.47 -33.08 5.74
CA GLN A 131 61.83 -31.94 6.58
C GLN A 131 62.68 -30.90 5.86
N ARG A 132 63.45 -31.29 4.83
CA ARG A 132 64.28 -30.38 4.04
C ARG A 132 63.60 -29.87 2.77
N ALA A 133 62.45 -30.43 2.41
CA ALA A 133 61.77 -30.07 1.17
C ALA A 133 61.13 -28.65 1.27
N PRO A 134 61.26 -27.81 0.23
CA PRO A 134 60.68 -26.47 0.20
C PRO A 134 59.16 -26.54 -0.04
N LEU A 135 58.42 -26.81 1.04
CA LEU A 135 56.94 -26.78 1.06
C LEU A 135 56.36 -25.50 0.42
N PRO A 136 56.95 -24.29 0.59
CA PRO A 136 56.38 -23.09 0.00
C PRO A 136 56.39 -22.96 -1.51
N GLU A 137 57.42 -23.46 -2.14
CA GLU A 137 57.62 -23.37 -3.57
C GLU A 137 56.82 -24.46 -4.29
N ALA A 138 56.79 -25.67 -3.72
CA ALA A 138 56.03 -26.79 -4.27
C ALA A 138 54.50 -26.62 -4.16
N PHE A 139 54.04 -25.88 -3.12
CA PHE A 139 52.63 -25.62 -2.85
C PHE A 139 52.37 -24.13 -2.60
N PRO A 140 52.34 -23.29 -3.67
CA PRO A 140 51.94 -21.89 -3.54
C PRO A 140 50.48 -21.80 -3.08
N LEU A 141 50.21 -20.82 -2.21
CA LEU A 141 48.86 -20.58 -1.68
C LEU A 141 47.91 -20.02 -2.75
N ALA A 142 48.44 -19.24 -3.70
CA ALA A 142 47.71 -18.74 -4.86
C ALA A 142 48.66 -18.53 -6.05
N ASP A 143 48.16 -18.75 -7.26
CA ASP A 143 48.88 -18.37 -8.48
C ASP A 143 48.70 -16.87 -8.70
N ARG A 144 49.78 -16.08 -8.76
CA ARG A 144 49.72 -14.61 -8.87
C ARG A 144 48.81 -14.12 -10.01
N LYS A 145 48.87 -14.76 -11.18
CA LYS A 145 48.02 -14.43 -12.34
C LYS A 145 46.52 -14.67 -12.05
N ARG A 146 46.19 -15.79 -11.42
CA ARG A 146 44.82 -16.11 -11.02
C ARG A 146 44.33 -15.17 -9.93
N LEU A 147 45.19 -14.83 -8.97
CA LEU A 147 44.86 -13.89 -7.89
C LEU A 147 44.45 -12.52 -8.46
N VAL A 148 45.26 -11.98 -9.38
CA VAL A 148 44.95 -10.71 -10.05
C VAL A 148 43.61 -10.80 -10.78
N LEU A 149 43.41 -11.84 -11.60
CA LEU A 149 42.16 -12.05 -12.35
C LEU A 149 40.93 -12.11 -11.43
N TRP A 150 40.97 -12.94 -10.37
CA TRP A 150 39.84 -13.07 -9.44
C TRP A 150 39.60 -11.78 -8.67
N SER A 151 40.66 -11.09 -8.25
CA SER A 151 40.53 -9.79 -7.57
C SER A 151 39.93 -8.72 -8.48
N SER A 152 40.29 -8.68 -9.76
CA SER A 152 39.70 -7.73 -10.71
C SER A 152 38.24 -8.04 -11.01
N VAL A 153 37.87 -9.33 -11.10
CA VAL A 153 36.47 -9.74 -11.30
C VAL A 153 35.63 -9.38 -10.07
N LEU A 154 36.09 -9.69 -8.86
CA LEU A 154 35.35 -9.30 -7.65
C LEU A 154 35.25 -7.78 -7.50
N ALA A 155 36.31 -7.04 -7.82
CA ALA A 155 36.28 -5.59 -7.80
C ALA A 155 35.26 -5.03 -8.82
N ALA A 156 35.20 -5.58 -10.03
CA ALA A 156 34.21 -5.19 -11.03
C ALA A 156 32.77 -5.48 -10.58
N VAL A 157 32.53 -6.65 -9.97
CA VAL A 157 31.21 -7.00 -9.42
C VAL A 157 30.84 -6.08 -8.26
N PHE A 158 31.79 -5.76 -7.37
CA PHE A 158 31.57 -4.82 -6.29
C PHE A 158 31.21 -3.42 -6.80
N ILE A 159 31.92 -2.93 -7.81
CA ILE A 159 31.62 -1.65 -8.48
C ILE A 159 30.24 -1.70 -9.12
N ALA A 160 29.88 -2.80 -9.78
CA ALA A 160 28.55 -2.98 -10.37
C ALA A 160 27.44 -2.94 -9.31
N ILE A 161 27.62 -3.62 -8.17
CA ILE A 161 26.69 -3.54 -7.03
C ILE A 161 26.57 -2.10 -6.54
N ALA A 162 27.69 -1.40 -6.32
CA ALA A 162 27.67 -0.01 -5.89
C ALA A 162 26.91 0.89 -6.88
N ALA A 163 27.18 0.76 -8.18
CA ALA A 163 26.47 1.49 -9.23
C ALA A 163 24.97 1.15 -9.26
N LEU A 164 24.59 -0.12 -9.07
CA LEU A 164 23.19 -0.54 -9.01
C LEU A 164 22.45 0.03 -7.79
N THR A 165 23.14 0.24 -6.67
CA THR A 165 22.54 0.82 -5.45
C THR A 165 22.40 2.33 -5.52
N LEU A 166 23.35 3.03 -6.16
CA LEU A 166 23.35 4.49 -6.28
C LEU A 166 22.45 4.99 -7.41
N ALA A 167 22.35 4.24 -8.51
CA ALA A 167 21.51 4.67 -9.63
C ALA A 167 20.01 4.57 -9.27
N PRO A 168 19.21 5.59 -9.64
CA PRO A 168 17.80 5.66 -9.27
C PRO A 168 17.03 4.46 -9.85
N ASN A 169 16.29 3.76 -8.99
CA ASN A 169 15.44 2.64 -9.37
C ASN A 169 14.00 3.15 -9.59
N PRO A 170 13.42 3.05 -10.81
CA PRO A 170 12.04 3.47 -11.05
C PRO A 170 11.03 2.69 -10.21
N GLN A 171 11.34 1.45 -9.84
CA GLN A 171 10.44 0.59 -9.07
C GLN A 171 10.39 0.95 -7.59
N GLU A 172 11.43 1.60 -7.08
CA GLU A 172 11.45 2.13 -5.71
C GLU A 172 10.36 3.19 -5.52
N ARG A 173 10.07 4.00 -6.55
CA ARG A 173 8.95 4.96 -6.51
C ARG A 173 7.60 4.28 -6.44
N ILE A 174 7.43 3.14 -7.09
CA ILE A 174 6.19 2.36 -7.04
C ILE A 174 6.01 1.78 -5.64
N LEU A 175 7.06 1.18 -5.07
CA LEU A 175 7.04 0.66 -3.69
C LEU A 175 6.79 1.75 -2.66
N GLN A 176 7.36 2.95 -2.85
CA GLN A 176 7.10 4.11 -1.99
C GLN A 176 5.64 4.55 -2.07
N ARG A 177 5.08 4.71 -3.27
CA ARG A 177 3.65 5.06 -3.43
C ARG A 177 2.72 4.01 -2.81
N ARG A 178 3.02 2.71 -2.99
CA ARG A 178 2.24 1.63 -2.35
C ARG A 178 2.30 1.72 -0.83
N ALA A 179 3.47 1.98 -0.27
CA ALA A 179 3.63 2.16 1.18
C ALA A 179 2.88 3.40 1.68
N GLU A 180 2.93 4.52 0.96
CA GLU A 180 2.20 5.75 1.29
C GLU A 180 0.67 5.53 1.29
N VAL A 181 0.14 4.82 0.27
CA VAL A 181 -1.28 4.44 0.23
C VAL A 181 -1.64 3.54 1.42
N ALA A 182 -0.81 2.53 1.70
CA ALA A 182 -1.05 1.62 2.81
C ALA A 182 -1.00 2.31 4.18
N ASP A 183 -0.12 3.29 4.36
CA ASP A 183 -0.01 4.08 5.59
C ASP A 183 -1.18 5.07 5.75
N LEU A 184 -1.63 5.68 4.65
CA LEU A 184 -2.83 6.53 4.64
C LEU A 184 -4.06 5.73 5.07
N LEU A 185 -4.29 4.56 4.45
CA LEU A 185 -5.42 3.70 4.80
C LEU A 185 -5.31 3.19 6.24
N LYS A 186 -4.10 2.82 6.71
CA LYS A 186 -3.87 2.42 8.11
C LYS A 186 -4.37 3.48 9.09
N THR A 187 -4.05 4.75 8.82
CA THR A 187 -4.47 5.87 9.69
C THR A 187 -6.00 6.01 9.71
N GLN A 188 -6.66 5.82 8.57
CA GLN A 188 -8.13 5.88 8.50
C GLN A 188 -8.80 4.70 9.22
N ILE A 189 -8.23 3.50 9.11
CA ILE A 189 -8.68 2.31 9.83
C ILE A 189 -8.59 2.56 11.34
N GLU A 190 -7.43 3.01 11.84
CA GLU A 190 -7.23 3.28 13.27
C GLU A 190 -8.22 4.32 13.82
N GLN A 191 -8.57 5.34 13.02
CA GLN A 191 -9.58 6.34 13.40
C GLN A 191 -10.99 5.73 13.47
N LEU A 192 -11.38 4.89 12.50
CA LEU A 192 -12.67 4.20 12.52
C LEU A 192 -12.76 3.19 13.66
N GLU A 193 -11.69 2.45 13.94
CA GLU A 193 -11.59 1.54 15.08
C GLU A 193 -11.76 2.30 16.40
N GLN A 194 -11.17 3.50 16.51
CA GLN A 194 -11.33 4.34 17.69
C GLN A 194 -12.79 4.79 17.87
N VAL A 195 -13.44 5.27 16.80
CA VAL A 195 -14.86 5.66 16.85
C VAL A 195 -15.73 4.45 17.23
N GLN A 196 -15.48 3.27 16.67
CA GLN A 196 -16.19 2.05 17.03
C GLN A 196 -15.97 1.68 18.51
N ALA A 197 -14.74 1.79 19.01
CA ALA A 197 -14.42 1.50 20.41
C ALA A 197 -15.10 2.48 21.37
N ASP A 198 -15.12 3.78 21.04
CA ASP A 198 -15.75 4.82 21.84
C ASP A 198 -17.28 4.62 21.91
N LEU A 199 -17.92 4.27 20.78
CA LEU A 199 -19.33 3.90 20.71
C LEU A 199 -19.69 2.72 21.64
N LEU A 200 -18.81 1.72 21.74
CA LEU A 200 -19.03 0.53 22.56
C LEU A 200 -18.64 0.73 24.04
N ALA A 201 -17.78 1.71 24.33
CA ALA A 201 -17.30 1.99 25.68
C ALA A 201 -18.32 2.75 26.55
N GLU A 202 -19.15 3.59 25.94
CA GLU A 202 -20.23 4.33 26.61
C GLU A 202 -21.62 3.82 26.19
N PRO A 203 -22.02 2.60 26.62
CA PRO A 203 -23.29 2.02 26.21
C PRO A 203 -24.45 2.82 26.80
N ASN A 204 -25.10 3.62 25.96
CA ASN A 204 -26.38 4.23 26.28
C ASN A 204 -27.50 3.21 26.02
N PRO A 205 -28.20 2.72 27.07
CA PRO A 205 -29.23 1.68 26.90
C PRO A 205 -30.39 2.13 26.00
N LEU A 206 -30.60 3.44 25.83
CA LEU A 206 -31.64 3.99 24.95
C LEU A 206 -31.28 3.89 23.46
N ALA A 207 -29.98 3.74 23.14
CA ALA A 207 -29.47 3.64 21.78
C ALA A 207 -28.75 2.31 21.49
N ALA A 208 -28.81 1.32 22.39
CA ALA A 208 -28.04 0.08 22.29
C ALA A 208 -28.17 -0.63 20.93
N GLU A 209 -29.39 -0.78 20.42
CA GLU A 209 -29.63 -1.39 19.09
C GLU A 209 -28.98 -0.60 17.96
N LYS A 210 -29.05 0.74 18.01
CA LYS A 210 -28.44 1.62 17.00
C LYS A 210 -26.92 1.61 17.12
N VAL A 211 -26.38 1.56 18.34
CA VAL A 211 -24.94 1.42 18.59
C VAL A 211 -24.42 0.10 17.99
N ASP A 212 -25.13 -1.01 18.17
CA ASP A 212 -24.77 -2.29 17.56
C ASP A 212 -24.83 -2.25 16.02
N GLU A 213 -25.85 -1.62 15.44
CA GLU A 213 -25.96 -1.43 13.98
C GLU A 213 -24.79 -0.60 13.43
N LEU A 214 -24.47 0.52 14.10
CA LEU A 214 -23.36 1.40 13.73
C LEU A 214 -22.02 0.69 13.87
N ALA A 215 -21.80 -0.02 14.98
CA ALA A 215 -20.55 -0.76 15.20
C ALA A 215 -20.33 -1.82 14.11
N ASN A 216 -21.37 -2.56 13.72
CA ASN A 216 -21.29 -3.52 12.62
C ASN A 216 -21.01 -2.84 11.27
N THR A 217 -21.65 -1.70 11.01
CA THR A 217 -21.42 -0.91 9.78
C THR A 217 -19.98 -0.40 9.71
N LEU A 218 -19.44 0.11 10.82
CA LEU A 218 -18.04 0.55 10.91
C LEU A 218 -17.07 -0.63 10.73
N SER A 219 -17.39 -1.79 11.29
CA SER A 219 -16.58 -3.02 11.11
C SER A 219 -16.47 -3.40 9.63
N ASP A 220 -17.59 -3.40 8.88
CA ASP A 220 -17.57 -3.74 7.45
C ASP A 220 -16.74 -2.72 6.64
N LEU A 221 -16.79 -1.43 7.01
CA LEU A 221 -15.95 -0.41 6.40
C LEU A 221 -14.46 -0.61 6.70
N ILE A 222 -14.13 -0.95 7.95
CA ILE A 222 -12.76 -1.26 8.37
C ILE A 222 -12.22 -2.44 7.56
N ASP A 223 -12.97 -3.54 7.48
CA ASP A 223 -12.57 -4.75 6.73
C ASP A 223 -12.30 -4.45 5.24
N ARG A 224 -13.13 -3.60 4.62
CA ARG A 224 -12.94 -3.17 3.22
C ARG A 224 -11.70 -2.30 3.05
N LEU A 225 -11.44 -1.38 3.98
CA LEU A 225 -10.23 -0.56 3.96
C LEU A 225 -8.98 -1.40 4.22
N GLU A 226 -9.06 -2.44 5.06
CA GLU A 226 -7.98 -3.40 5.28
C GLU A 226 -7.67 -4.21 4.01
N ALA A 227 -8.71 -4.67 3.31
CA ALA A 227 -8.54 -5.36 2.03
C ALA A 227 -7.86 -4.46 0.99
N ALA A 228 -8.30 -3.20 0.87
CA ALA A 228 -7.66 -2.22 -0.01
C ALA A 228 -6.21 -1.91 0.41
N ARG A 229 -5.93 -1.85 1.72
CA ARG A 229 -4.58 -1.66 2.26
C ARG A 229 -3.66 -2.83 1.93
N ALA A 230 -4.17 -4.06 1.95
CA ALA A 230 -3.39 -5.25 1.59
C ALA A 230 -3.00 -5.24 0.10
N GLU A 231 -3.87 -4.74 -0.77
CA GLU A 231 -3.57 -4.54 -2.19
C GLU A 231 -2.60 -3.37 -2.42
N ALA A 232 -2.73 -2.31 -1.61
CA ALA A 232 -1.93 -1.09 -1.65
C ALA A 232 -1.94 -0.40 -3.04
N SER A 233 -3.03 -0.56 -3.80
CA SER A 233 -3.22 0.10 -5.10
C SER A 233 -4.01 1.41 -4.92
N PRO A 234 -3.64 2.50 -5.62
CA PRO A 234 -4.38 3.76 -5.56
C PRO A 234 -5.85 3.60 -5.98
N GLU A 235 -6.13 2.69 -6.91
CA GLU A 235 -7.47 2.43 -7.44
C GLU A 235 -8.36 1.77 -6.38
N SER A 236 -7.87 0.71 -5.72
CA SER A 236 -8.62 0.04 -4.63
C SER A 236 -8.81 0.96 -3.44
N ALA A 237 -7.80 1.75 -3.09
CA ALA A 237 -7.87 2.73 -2.01
C ALA A 237 -8.94 3.80 -2.29
N LEU A 238 -8.98 4.37 -3.50
CA LEU A 238 -10.03 5.33 -3.88
C LEU A 238 -11.42 4.71 -3.86
N ALA A 239 -11.56 3.48 -4.37
CA ALA A 239 -12.84 2.78 -4.37
C ALA A 239 -13.36 2.56 -2.93
N ALA A 240 -12.50 2.04 -2.04
CA ALA A 240 -12.84 1.80 -0.65
C ALA A 240 -13.15 3.11 0.11
N LEU A 241 -12.35 4.17 -0.12
CA LEU A 241 -12.62 5.49 0.47
C LEU A 241 -13.92 6.10 -0.04
N ASN A 242 -14.26 5.93 -1.32
CA ASN A 242 -15.53 6.42 -1.88
C ASN A 242 -16.73 5.70 -1.27
N GLU A 243 -16.64 4.39 -1.11
CA GLU A 243 -17.67 3.60 -0.43
C GLU A 243 -17.81 3.98 1.04
N ALA A 244 -16.71 4.14 1.76
CA ALA A 244 -16.71 4.63 3.13
C ALA A 244 -17.36 6.01 3.23
N ARG A 245 -16.99 6.94 2.34
CA ARG A 245 -17.62 8.27 2.26
C ARG A 245 -19.12 8.18 2.02
N GLN A 246 -19.56 7.35 1.08
CA GLN A 246 -20.98 7.20 0.76
C GLN A 246 -21.77 6.65 1.96
N THR A 247 -21.23 5.65 2.63
CA THR A 247 -21.85 5.05 3.82
C THR A 247 -21.93 6.05 4.97
N LEU A 248 -20.82 6.72 5.30
CA LEU A 248 -20.76 7.73 6.36
C LEU A 248 -21.63 8.97 6.03
N SER A 249 -21.70 9.38 4.76
CA SER A 249 -22.59 10.46 4.31
C SER A 249 -24.06 10.12 4.47
N ARG A 250 -24.45 8.85 4.31
CA ARG A 250 -25.81 8.41 4.58
C ARG A 250 -26.13 8.46 6.08
N LEU A 251 -25.18 8.06 6.93
CA LEU A 251 -25.32 8.16 8.39
C LEU A 251 -25.42 9.62 8.85
N ASP A 252 -24.64 10.53 8.27
CA ASP A 252 -24.76 11.96 8.58
C ASP A 252 -26.09 12.56 8.10
N ALA A 253 -26.61 12.12 6.95
CA ALA A 253 -27.95 12.52 6.50
C ALA A 253 -29.06 12.00 7.44
N GLU A 254 -28.93 10.78 7.95
CA GLU A 254 -29.83 10.22 8.98
C GLU A 254 -29.78 11.05 10.27
N ARG A 255 -28.57 11.41 10.72
CA ARG A 255 -28.35 12.29 11.88
C ARG A 255 -29.03 13.65 11.71
N GLN A 256 -28.85 14.30 10.56
CA GLN A 256 -29.46 15.59 10.25
C GLN A 256 -30.99 15.48 10.27
N ALA A 257 -31.55 14.44 9.66
CA ALA A 257 -32.99 14.20 9.67
C ALA A 257 -33.56 14.00 11.09
N GLN A 258 -32.83 13.34 11.99
CA GLN A 258 -33.23 13.23 13.40
C GLN A 258 -33.15 14.57 14.15
N GLN A 259 -32.11 15.36 13.91
CA GLN A 259 -31.98 16.70 14.50
C GLN A 259 -33.08 17.64 14.04
N ASP A 260 -33.40 17.65 12.74
CA ASP A 260 -34.49 18.45 12.18
C ASP A 260 -35.84 18.05 12.78
N ALA A 261 -36.02 16.75 13.07
CA ALA A 261 -37.22 16.26 13.74
C ALA A 261 -37.34 16.76 15.18
N LEU A 262 -36.25 16.69 15.95
CA LEU A 262 -36.18 17.23 17.31
C LEU A 262 -36.33 18.76 17.33
N GLN A 263 -35.81 19.45 16.33
CA GLN A 263 -35.96 20.90 16.18
C GLN A 263 -37.42 21.28 15.88
N SER A 264 -38.08 20.55 14.98
CA SER A 264 -39.50 20.76 14.67
C SER A 264 -40.37 20.58 15.92
N LEU A 265 -40.01 19.62 16.77
CA LEU A 265 -40.65 19.44 18.08
C LEU A 265 -40.36 20.61 19.03
N SER A 266 -39.11 21.07 19.12
CA SER A 266 -38.74 22.27 19.89
C SER A 266 -39.60 23.46 19.49
N ASP A 267 -39.78 23.70 18.19
CA ASP A 267 -40.51 24.86 17.67
C ASP A 267 -42.01 24.77 18.05
N ALA A 268 -42.60 23.57 17.97
CA ALA A 268 -43.97 23.33 18.41
C ALA A 268 -44.16 23.53 19.93
N LEU A 269 -43.18 23.12 20.74
CA LEU A 269 -43.21 23.28 22.19
C LEU A 269 -42.96 24.73 22.63
N THR A 270 -42.16 25.49 21.88
CA THR A 270 -41.89 26.92 22.12
C THR A 270 -43.15 27.77 21.94
N GLY A 271 -44.06 27.37 21.04
CA GLY A 271 -45.34 28.04 20.81
C GLY A 271 -46.37 27.88 21.93
N SER A 272 -46.05 27.12 22.99
CA SER A 272 -46.94 26.90 24.13
C SER A 272 -46.66 27.90 25.28
N ASP A 273 -47.73 28.33 25.96
CA ASP A 273 -47.63 29.15 27.19
C ASP A 273 -47.23 28.32 28.43
N LEU A 274 -47.10 27.00 28.29
CA LEU A 274 -46.75 26.09 29.39
C LEU A 274 -45.26 26.16 29.69
N ALA A 275 -44.91 26.51 30.94
CA ALA A 275 -43.51 26.57 31.39
C ALA A 275 -42.76 25.24 31.17
N ALA A 276 -43.41 24.09 31.38
CA ALA A 276 -42.79 22.79 31.14
C ALA A 276 -42.56 22.50 29.64
N ALA A 277 -43.39 23.05 28.74
CA ALA A 277 -43.20 22.92 27.29
C ALA A 277 -42.03 23.79 26.82
N GLN A 278 -41.93 25.01 27.35
CA GLN A 278 -40.80 25.91 27.08
C GLN A 278 -39.48 25.32 27.60
N GLN A 279 -39.46 24.74 28.79
CA GLN A 279 -38.28 24.02 29.30
C GLN A 279 -37.88 22.84 28.42
N ALA A 280 -38.85 22.06 27.94
CA ALA A 280 -38.59 20.97 27.00
C ALA A 280 -38.03 21.49 25.67
N ALA A 281 -38.56 22.59 25.14
CA ALA A 281 -38.05 23.24 23.93
C ALA A 281 -36.62 23.77 24.09
N GLU A 282 -36.33 24.47 25.19
CA GLU A 282 -35.00 24.98 25.50
C GLU A 282 -33.96 23.85 25.62
N ALA A 283 -34.34 22.73 26.24
CA ALA A 283 -33.48 21.55 26.34
C ALA A 283 -33.21 20.93 24.96
N LEU A 284 -34.23 20.81 24.10
CA LEU A 284 -34.06 20.34 22.72
C LEU A 284 -33.15 21.26 21.90
N GLN A 285 -33.29 22.58 22.02
CA GLN A 285 -32.42 23.56 21.34
C GLN A 285 -30.96 23.46 21.80
N GLN A 286 -30.72 23.05 23.04
CA GLN A 286 -29.39 22.81 23.59
C GLN A 286 -28.83 21.42 23.24
N GLY A 287 -29.61 20.57 22.58
CA GLY A 287 -29.24 19.17 22.29
C GLY A 287 -29.37 18.24 23.50
N ASP A 288 -29.95 18.67 24.62
CA ASP A 288 -30.15 17.87 25.82
C ASP A 288 -31.50 17.15 25.78
N ALA A 289 -31.58 16.09 24.96
CA ALA A 289 -32.77 15.26 24.85
C ALA A 289 -33.18 14.57 26.18
N PRO A 290 -32.26 14.14 27.06
CA PRO A 290 -32.62 13.67 28.40
C PRO A 290 -33.37 14.72 29.23
N ALA A 291 -32.88 15.97 29.28
CA ALA A 291 -33.57 17.04 30.00
C ALA A 291 -34.93 17.38 29.37
N ALA A 292 -35.03 17.35 28.05
CA ALA A 292 -36.30 17.53 27.34
C ALA A 292 -37.31 16.42 27.71
N ALA A 293 -36.87 15.17 27.74
CA ALA A 293 -37.69 14.04 28.15
C ALA A 293 -38.17 14.17 29.60
N ASP A 294 -37.32 14.67 30.50
CA ASP A 294 -37.70 14.89 31.89
C ASP A 294 -38.73 16.02 32.05
N ALA A 295 -38.60 17.11 31.29
CA ALA A 295 -39.59 18.18 31.24
C ALA A 295 -40.95 17.68 30.72
N LEU A 296 -40.95 16.82 29.68
CA LEU A 296 -42.16 16.17 29.17
C LEU A 296 -42.80 15.22 30.18
N ARG A 297 -42.01 14.47 30.96
CA ARG A 297 -42.52 13.62 32.06
C ARG A 297 -43.14 14.46 33.18
N GLN A 298 -42.53 15.59 33.53
CA GLN A 298 -43.08 16.52 34.52
C GLN A 298 -44.40 17.14 34.03
N MET A 299 -44.49 17.45 32.73
CA MET A 299 -45.75 17.88 32.11
C MET A 299 -46.82 16.78 32.18
N GLY A 300 -46.46 15.51 31.96
CA GLY A 300 -47.38 14.39 32.15
C GLY A 300 -47.85 14.20 33.60
N ALA A 301 -47.05 14.59 34.60
CA ALA A 301 -47.43 14.54 36.01
C ALA A 301 -48.46 15.61 36.39
N ASN A 302 -48.44 16.76 35.71
CA ASN A 302 -49.43 17.82 35.82
C ASN A 302 -50.01 18.14 34.43
N PRO A 303 -50.85 17.26 33.88
CA PRO A 303 -51.25 17.32 32.48
C PRO A 303 -52.06 18.59 32.18
N PRO A 304 -51.72 19.33 31.11
CA PRO A 304 -52.50 20.48 30.70
C PRO A 304 -53.88 20.02 30.22
N THR A 305 -54.93 20.73 30.64
CA THR A 305 -56.32 20.43 30.28
C THR A 305 -57.04 21.69 29.81
N GLY A 306 -58.22 21.53 29.21
CA GLY A 306 -58.98 22.67 28.68
C GLY A 306 -58.29 23.33 27.48
N ALA A 307 -58.27 24.66 27.44
CA ALA A 307 -57.75 25.42 26.30
C ALA A 307 -56.23 25.24 26.08
N GLU A 308 -55.46 25.12 27.16
CA GLU A 308 -54.00 24.93 27.12
C GLU A 308 -53.61 23.55 26.53
N GLY A 309 -54.37 22.51 26.90
CA GLY A 309 -54.17 21.17 26.31
C GLY A 309 -54.54 21.12 24.83
N GLN A 310 -55.57 21.87 24.41
CA GLN A 310 -56.00 21.92 23.01
C GLN A 310 -55.00 22.65 22.11
N SER A 311 -54.40 23.76 22.56
CA SER A 311 -53.37 24.45 21.78
C SER A 311 -52.10 23.61 21.64
N LEU A 312 -51.70 22.92 22.71
CA LEU A 312 -50.58 21.99 22.67
C LEU A 312 -50.87 20.79 21.74
N ALA A 313 -52.07 20.23 21.78
CA ALA A 313 -52.46 19.13 20.88
C ALA A 313 -52.33 19.51 19.40
N GLU A 314 -52.75 20.72 19.03
CA GLU A 314 -52.63 21.21 17.65
C GLU A 314 -51.16 21.42 17.25
N ALA A 315 -50.34 21.99 18.13
CA ALA A 315 -48.91 22.16 17.90
C ALA A 315 -48.19 20.79 17.73
N LEU A 316 -48.53 19.80 18.55
CA LEU A 316 -47.96 18.45 18.46
C LEU A 316 -48.40 17.71 17.19
N ARG A 317 -49.63 17.94 16.67
CA ARG A 317 -50.04 17.41 15.36
C ARG A 317 -49.23 18.00 14.23
N GLN A 318 -49.04 19.31 14.24
CA GLN A 318 -48.22 19.98 13.22
C GLN A 318 -46.76 19.47 13.27
N ALA A 319 -46.21 19.27 14.47
CA ALA A 319 -44.91 18.62 14.62
C ALA A 319 -44.91 17.17 14.09
N ALA A 320 -45.94 16.38 14.40
CA ALA A 320 -46.07 15.00 13.91
C ALA A 320 -46.07 14.94 12.38
N ASP A 321 -46.82 15.83 11.72
CA ASP A 321 -46.87 15.93 10.26
C ASP A 321 -45.52 16.35 9.67
N ALA A 322 -44.81 17.28 10.33
CA ALA A 322 -43.49 17.74 9.90
C ALA A 322 -42.42 16.63 10.01
N VAL A 323 -42.50 15.80 11.04
CA VAL A 323 -41.49 14.76 11.31
C VAL A 323 -41.83 13.38 10.74
N ALA A 324 -43.03 13.19 10.17
CA ALA A 324 -43.48 11.90 9.63
C ALA A 324 -42.54 11.34 8.55
N GLY A 325 -41.86 12.21 7.78
CA GLY A 325 -40.92 11.80 6.73
C GLY A 325 -39.54 11.38 7.24
N SER A 326 -39.09 11.90 8.39
CA SER A 326 -37.75 11.66 8.94
C SER A 326 -37.75 10.67 10.10
N ASN A 327 -38.76 10.74 10.98
CA ASN A 327 -38.86 9.88 12.15
C ASN A 327 -40.32 9.43 12.39
N PRO A 328 -40.75 8.32 11.76
CA PRO A 328 -42.12 7.81 11.88
C PRO A 328 -42.53 7.42 13.29
N SER A 329 -41.60 6.89 14.11
CA SER A 329 -41.90 6.51 15.50
C SER A 329 -42.10 7.73 16.38
N LEU A 330 -41.30 8.79 16.20
CA LEU A 330 -41.52 10.07 16.88
C LEU A 330 -42.85 10.68 16.44
N ALA A 331 -43.13 10.74 15.13
CA ALA A 331 -44.39 11.25 14.60
C ALA A 331 -45.61 10.53 15.19
N GLN A 332 -45.57 9.19 15.28
CA GLN A 332 -46.63 8.40 15.89
C GLN A 332 -46.81 8.73 17.38
N SER A 333 -45.72 8.90 18.12
CA SER A 333 -45.79 9.27 19.55
C SER A 333 -46.33 10.69 19.76
N LEU A 334 -45.98 11.64 18.88
CA LEU A 334 -46.50 13.00 18.90
C LEU A 334 -48.01 13.03 18.61
N GLN A 335 -48.45 12.23 17.65
CA GLN A 335 -49.86 12.11 17.31
C GLN A 335 -50.68 11.48 18.45
N GLN A 336 -50.14 10.43 19.09
CA GLN A 336 -50.75 9.83 20.29
C GLN A 336 -50.84 10.82 21.46
N ALA A 337 -49.80 11.64 21.67
CA ALA A 337 -49.82 12.70 22.68
C ALA A 337 -50.88 13.76 22.36
N ALA A 338 -50.99 14.20 21.11
CA ALA A 338 -52.00 15.14 20.67
C ALA A 338 -53.43 14.62 20.84
N ASP A 339 -53.68 13.36 20.49
CA ASP A 339 -55.00 12.73 20.63
C ASP A 339 -55.38 12.55 22.10
N ALA A 340 -54.43 12.19 22.96
CA ALA A 340 -54.64 12.12 24.40
C ALA A 340 -54.96 13.50 24.99
N LEU A 341 -54.25 14.55 24.58
CA LEU A 341 -54.52 15.94 24.97
C LEU A 341 -55.91 16.41 24.50
N GLN A 342 -56.35 15.99 23.31
CA GLN A 342 -57.70 16.29 22.81
C GLN A 342 -58.78 15.57 23.62
N SER A 343 -58.52 14.36 24.10
CA SER A 343 -59.45 13.59 24.94
C SER A 343 -59.68 14.22 26.32
N GLY A 344 -58.70 14.98 26.84
CA GLY A 344 -58.75 15.61 28.16
C GLY A 344 -58.63 14.65 29.34
N ASP A 345 -58.43 13.34 29.10
CA ASP A 345 -58.23 12.36 30.16
C ASP A 345 -56.80 12.42 30.71
N ALA A 346 -56.67 12.83 31.97
CA ALA A 346 -55.37 13.05 32.61
C ALA A 346 -54.47 11.80 32.60
N GLN A 347 -55.04 10.60 32.73
CA GLN A 347 -54.28 9.36 32.74
C GLN A 347 -53.77 9.00 31.34
N SER A 348 -54.59 9.20 30.31
CA SER A 348 -54.19 9.01 28.90
C SER A 348 -53.11 10.02 28.48
N ILE A 349 -53.25 11.29 28.89
CA ILE A 349 -52.25 12.33 28.63
C ILE A 349 -50.91 11.97 29.28
N GLN A 350 -50.94 11.55 30.55
CA GLN A 350 -49.74 11.15 31.26
C GLN A 350 -49.02 10.00 30.54
N GLN A 351 -49.75 8.97 30.10
CA GLN A 351 -49.17 7.83 29.39
C GLN A 351 -48.58 8.23 28.03
N ALA A 352 -49.31 9.04 27.25
CA ALA A 352 -48.87 9.46 25.93
C ALA A 352 -47.66 10.40 25.99
N LEU A 353 -47.63 11.36 26.94
CA LEU A 353 -46.46 12.22 27.16
C LEU A 353 -45.25 11.44 27.69
N GLN A 354 -45.47 10.40 28.50
CA GLN A 354 -44.38 9.53 28.95
C GLN A 354 -43.78 8.71 27.80
N GLN A 355 -44.60 8.22 26.87
CA GLN A 355 -44.14 7.53 25.66
C GLN A 355 -43.39 8.49 24.73
N MET A 356 -43.92 9.69 24.50
CA MET A 356 -43.24 10.75 23.75
C MET A 356 -41.89 11.11 24.37
N ALA A 357 -41.81 11.26 25.70
CA ALA A 357 -40.55 11.52 26.40
C ALA A 357 -39.51 10.40 26.19
N GLN A 358 -39.95 9.13 26.17
CA GLN A 358 -39.07 8.00 25.87
C GLN A 358 -38.55 8.07 24.42
N GLN A 359 -39.41 8.41 23.46
CA GLN A 359 -39.03 8.56 22.06
C GLN A 359 -38.07 9.74 21.83
N VAL A 360 -38.28 10.87 22.51
CA VAL A 360 -37.38 12.03 22.46
C VAL A 360 -35.99 11.68 23.02
N ALA A 361 -35.93 11.04 24.19
CA ALA A 361 -34.66 10.62 24.77
C ALA A 361 -33.93 9.59 23.88
N GLN A 362 -34.68 8.66 23.27
CA GLN A 362 -34.14 7.67 22.35
C GLN A 362 -33.62 8.30 21.04
N ALA A 363 -34.37 9.25 20.46
CA ALA A 363 -33.93 9.97 19.26
C ALA A 363 -32.67 10.83 19.53
N GLY A 364 -32.58 11.48 20.69
CA GLY A 364 -31.36 12.19 21.08
C GLY A 364 -30.16 11.26 21.24
N ALA A 365 -30.33 10.15 21.96
CA ALA A 365 -29.27 9.16 22.13
C ALA A 365 -28.79 8.56 20.79
N GLN A 366 -29.70 8.34 19.84
CA GLN A 366 -29.35 7.91 18.48
C GLN A 366 -28.59 9.00 17.70
N THR A 367 -29.00 10.26 17.85
CA THR A 367 -28.33 11.42 17.24
C THR A 367 -26.88 11.54 17.74
N ASP A 368 -26.63 11.34 19.04
CA ASP A 368 -25.29 11.37 19.63
C ASP A 368 -24.40 10.24 19.08
N ALA A 369 -24.94 9.01 18.99
CA ALA A 369 -24.22 7.89 18.40
C ALA A 369 -23.89 8.11 16.91
N LEU A 370 -24.83 8.68 16.16
CA LEU A 370 -24.62 9.04 14.76
C LEU A 370 -23.60 10.19 14.59
N ALA A 371 -23.51 11.12 15.54
CA ALA A 371 -22.56 12.23 15.51
C ALA A 371 -21.10 11.75 15.59
N GLN A 372 -20.82 10.74 16.42
CA GLN A 372 -19.49 10.14 16.52
C GLN A 372 -19.05 9.50 15.19
N ALA A 373 -19.97 8.81 14.51
CA ALA A 373 -19.70 8.25 13.18
C ALA A 373 -19.52 9.34 12.09
N ALA A 374 -20.22 10.47 12.21
CA ALA A 374 -20.12 11.58 11.26
C ALA A 374 -18.74 12.27 11.29
N GLU A 375 -18.03 12.29 12.43
CA GLU A 375 -16.68 12.84 12.52
C GLU A 375 -15.69 12.11 11.59
N ALA A 376 -15.84 10.79 11.46
CA ALA A 376 -15.02 9.98 10.56
C ALA A 376 -15.18 10.38 9.08
N LEU A 377 -16.33 10.93 8.69
CA LEU A 377 -16.57 11.39 7.31
C LEU A 377 -15.55 12.45 6.90
N GLN A 378 -15.24 13.42 7.79
CA GLN A 378 -14.31 14.50 7.47
C GLN A 378 -12.89 13.96 7.22
N ASN A 379 -12.45 12.99 8.02
CA ASN A 379 -11.15 12.34 7.85
C ASN A 379 -11.05 11.60 6.51
N ILE A 380 -12.10 10.85 6.15
CA ILE A 380 -12.16 10.13 4.87
C ILE A 380 -12.10 11.11 3.68
N GLN A 381 -12.76 12.28 3.77
CA GLN A 381 -12.70 13.29 2.71
C GLN A 381 -11.27 13.84 2.53
N GLN A 382 -10.58 14.15 3.63
CA GLN A 382 -9.18 14.59 3.57
C GLN A 382 -8.26 13.52 3.00
N ALA A 383 -8.49 12.25 3.35
CA ALA A 383 -7.74 11.11 2.82
C ALA A 383 -7.93 10.95 1.30
N GLN A 384 -9.16 11.18 0.79
CA GLN A 384 -9.44 11.19 -0.65
C GLN A 384 -8.68 12.31 -1.37
N GLU A 385 -8.68 13.52 -0.81
CA GLU A 385 -7.96 14.66 -1.39
C GLU A 385 -6.44 14.43 -1.41
N ALA A 386 -5.89 13.90 -0.32
CA ALA A 386 -4.47 13.54 -0.25
C ALA A 386 -4.09 12.49 -1.30
N LEU A 387 -4.95 11.49 -1.51
CA LEU A 387 -4.74 10.45 -2.51
C LEU A 387 -4.88 10.98 -3.95
N ALA A 388 -5.80 11.91 -4.18
CA ALA A 388 -5.97 12.58 -5.47
C ALA A 388 -4.75 13.46 -5.83
N GLN A 389 -4.25 14.25 -4.88
CA GLN A 389 -3.05 15.10 -5.07
C GLN A 389 -1.78 14.26 -5.28
N GLY A 390 -1.69 13.08 -4.63
CA GLY A 390 -0.57 12.14 -4.82
C GLY A 390 -0.46 11.55 -6.23
N ARG A 391 -1.54 11.60 -7.04
CA ARG A 391 -1.51 11.14 -8.44
C ARG A 391 -0.79 12.09 -9.38
N GLU A 392 -0.78 13.40 -9.12
CA GLU A 392 -0.23 14.42 -10.03
C GLU A 392 1.30 14.62 -9.96
N GLY A 393 2.01 13.89 -9.11
CA GLY A 393 3.47 13.76 -9.22
C GLY A 393 4.29 14.96 -8.74
N ALA A 394 3.74 15.80 -7.85
CA ALA A 394 4.55 16.68 -7.01
C ALA A 394 5.06 15.88 -5.80
N GLY A 395 6.37 15.83 -5.58
CA GLY A 395 6.97 15.15 -4.44
C GLY A 395 6.37 15.67 -3.13
N VAL A 396 5.67 14.81 -2.41
CA VAL A 396 5.13 15.11 -1.08
C VAL A 396 6.31 15.24 -0.12
N GLN A 397 6.76 16.47 0.07
CA GLN A 397 7.57 16.83 1.21
C GLN A 397 6.65 16.74 2.43
N ARG A 398 6.72 15.58 3.10
CA ARG A 398 6.27 15.24 4.45
C ARG A 398 5.77 16.45 5.27
N GLN A 399 4.45 16.64 5.30
CA GLN A 399 3.77 17.43 6.33
C GLN A 399 2.37 16.89 6.61
N LEU A 400 2.29 15.65 7.10
CA LEU A 400 1.23 15.24 8.02
C LEU A 400 1.91 14.90 9.34
N ALA A 401 1.99 15.89 10.23
CA ALA A 401 2.22 15.71 11.65
C ALA A 401 0.92 16.16 12.35
N PRO A 402 0.38 15.42 13.32
CA PRO A 402 -0.82 15.83 14.03
C PRO A 402 -0.54 17.13 14.81
N GLY A 403 -1.36 18.15 14.57
CA GLY A 403 -1.29 19.40 15.31
C GLY A 403 -1.84 19.22 16.72
N THR A 404 -1.00 19.43 17.73
CA THR A 404 -1.42 19.89 19.05
C THR A 404 -0.92 21.32 19.21
N GLY A 405 -1.83 22.30 19.13
CA GLY A 405 -1.51 23.71 19.30
C GLY A 405 -1.21 24.06 20.76
N THR A 406 -0.29 25.01 20.96
CA THR A 406 -0.37 26.14 21.92
C THR A 406 0.92 26.97 21.84
N GLY A 407 0.79 28.30 21.76
CA GLY A 407 1.80 29.21 22.32
C GLY A 407 2.50 30.19 21.35
N ALA A 408 1.91 31.38 21.21
CA ALA A 408 2.50 32.73 21.29
C ALA A 408 3.83 33.09 20.57
N GLY A 409 3.82 34.28 19.96
CA GLY A 409 4.83 34.77 19.03
C GLY A 409 6.10 35.39 19.63
N ALA A 410 7.02 35.77 18.73
CA ALA A 410 8.00 36.84 18.89
C ALA A 410 8.71 37.15 17.55
N GLU A 411 8.78 38.44 17.23
CA GLU A 411 9.67 39.06 16.25
C GLU A 411 11.15 38.89 16.67
N GLY A 412 12.09 38.88 15.70
CA GLY A 412 13.53 38.87 16.01
C GLY A 412 14.49 38.75 14.81
N ALA A 413 14.76 39.89 14.18
CA ALA A 413 16.05 40.37 13.66
C ALA A 413 17.16 39.42 13.11
N GLN A 414 17.52 39.71 11.85
CA GLN A 414 18.86 40.17 11.38
C GLN A 414 20.10 39.25 11.48
N GLY A 415 20.73 39.02 10.32
CA GLY A 415 22.19 38.86 10.21
C GLY A 415 22.67 37.96 9.05
N GLY A 416 23.36 38.54 8.06
CA GLY A 416 24.14 37.74 7.09
C GLY A 416 24.46 38.44 5.77
N ALA A 417 25.31 39.47 5.80
CA ALA A 417 25.83 40.18 4.63
C ALA A 417 26.85 39.35 3.83
N GLY A 418 26.82 39.49 2.49
CA GLY A 418 27.86 39.03 1.57
C GLY A 418 27.93 39.99 0.36
N ASN A 419 29.04 40.71 0.28
CA ASN A 419 29.32 41.89 -0.53
C ASN A 419 29.83 41.53 -1.95
N GLY A 420 29.55 42.36 -2.97
CA GLY A 420 30.04 42.18 -4.34
C GLY A 420 29.62 43.31 -5.28
N SER A 421 30.42 44.37 -5.28
CA SER A 421 30.28 45.64 -6.01
C SER A 421 30.55 45.58 -7.53
N GLY A 422 29.82 46.39 -8.30
CA GLY A 422 30.19 46.85 -9.64
C GLY A 422 29.17 47.85 -10.20
N ARG A 423 29.56 49.12 -10.38
CA ARG A 423 28.77 50.27 -10.84
C ARG A 423 29.43 50.87 -12.09
N GLU A 424 28.60 51.46 -12.96
CA GLU A 424 28.82 52.44 -14.08
C GLU A 424 28.04 51.96 -15.33
N ASP A 425 27.29 52.73 -16.13
CA ASP A 425 26.65 54.06 -16.13
C ASP A 425 25.64 54.01 -17.34
N PRO A 426 24.61 54.88 -17.47
CA PRO A 426 23.45 54.65 -18.35
C PRO A 426 23.54 55.33 -19.74
N GLY A 427 23.01 54.67 -20.79
CA GLY A 427 22.77 55.24 -22.12
C GLY A 427 21.80 54.38 -22.96
N PRO A 428 20.87 54.95 -23.75
CA PRO A 428 19.57 54.34 -24.05
C PRO A 428 19.49 53.61 -25.39
N GLY A 429 18.66 52.56 -25.45
CA GLY A 429 18.03 52.08 -26.68
C GLY A 429 18.39 50.65 -27.09
N ALA A 430 17.55 49.68 -26.70
CA ALA A 430 17.15 48.53 -27.53
C ALA A 430 16.12 47.69 -26.77
N GLU A 431 14.98 47.47 -27.42
CA GLU A 431 13.94 46.51 -27.04
C GLU A 431 14.51 45.08 -27.00
N GLY A 432 14.18 44.28 -25.98
CA GLY A 432 14.46 42.84 -26.02
C GLY A 432 14.58 42.10 -24.68
N LEU A 433 13.59 41.24 -24.44
CA LEU A 433 13.65 39.91 -23.80
C LEU A 433 13.99 39.77 -22.30
N TYR A 434 12.94 39.46 -21.54
CA TYR A 434 12.95 38.63 -20.34
C TYR A 434 13.15 37.16 -20.73
N SER A 435 14.21 36.55 -20.20
CA SER A 435 14.51 35.11 -20.28
C SER A 435 14.04 34.43 -18.99
N ALA A 436 13.03 33.57 -19.11
CA ALA A 436 12.62 32.61 -18.09
C ALA A 436 13.11 31.22 -18.53
N GLY A 437 14.06 30.65 -17.77
CA GLY A 437 14.58 29.31 -18.01
C GLY A 437 13.61 28.24 -17.53
N GLY A 438 12.98 27.54 -18.48
CA GLY A 438 12.22 26.31 -18.27
C GLY A 438 12.38 25.41 -19.49
N THR A 439 13.02 24.26 -19.30
CA THR A 439 13.38 23.31 -20.35
C THR A 439 12.13 22.59 -20.87
N GLN A 440 11.62 22.98 -22.04
CA GLN A 440 10.61 22.23 -22.79
C GLN A 440 11.28 21.06 -23.55
N GLY A 441 10.69 19.87 -23.42
CA GLY A 441 10.97 18.72 -24.28
C GLY A 441 10.45 19.01 -25.68
N ILE A 442 11.37 19.17 -26.63
CA ILE A 442 11.08 19.30 -28.05
C ILE A 442 10.76 17.90 -28.58
N ILE A 443 9.54 17.71 -29.10
CA ILE A 443 9.22 16.60 -30.03
C ILE A 443 9.85 16.98 -31.38
N PRO A 444 10.64 16.11 -32.03
CA PRO A 444 11.22 16.43 -33.33
C PRO A 444 10.12 16.60 -34.38
N THR A 445 9.91 17.82 -34.87
CA THR A 445 9.16 18.08 -36.09
C THR A 445 10.13 18.15 -37.25
N ASP A 446 10.44 17.00 -37.86
CA ASP A 446 11.07 16.96 -39.18
C ASP A 446 10.05 16.40 -40.18
N ASN A 447 9.32 17.29 -40.84
CA ASN A 447 8.52 16.99 -42.01
C ASN A 447 8.64 18.16 -42.99
N GLY A 448 9.61 18.07 -43.90
CA GLY A 448 9.72 18.97 -45.05
C GLY A 448 8.54 18.79 -46.02
N PRO A 449 8.20 19.83 -46.81
CA PRO A 449 7.08 19.77 -47.72
C PRO A 449 7.42 18.87 -48.92
N GLY A 450 6.76 17.71 -49.01
CA GLY A 450 6.75 16.89 -50.22
C GLY A 450 7.13 15.43 -50.02
N GLN A 451 6.24 14.64 -49.39
CA GLN A 451 5.95 13.23 -49.68
C GLN A 451 4.89 12.75 -48.67
N PRO A 452 3.79 12.08 -49.10
CA PRO A 452 2.86 11.49 -48.15
C PRO A 452 3.49 10.22 -47.58
N ARG A 453 4.08 10.32 -46.39
CA ARG A 453 4.30 9.14 -45.55
C ARG A 453 3.11 9.04 -44.62
N VAL A 454 2.25 8.07 -44.87
CA VAL A 454 1.28 7.61 -43.89
C VAL A 454 2.09 6.83 -42.87
N GLU A 455 2.38 7.42 -41.71
CA GLU A 455 2.79 6.63 -40.55
C GLU A 455 1.51 6.02 -39.95
N ASP A 456 1.49 4.70 -39.84
CA ASP A 456 0.39 3.96 -39.24
C ASP A 456 0.24 4.36 -37.77
N TYR A 457 -0.86 5.02 -37.44
CA TYR A 457 -1.25 5.29 -36.06
C TYR A 457 -1.50 3.96 -35.32
N SER A 458 -1.15 3.95 -34.04
CA SER A 458 -1.34 2.78 -33.17
C SER A 458 -2.78 2.28 -33.20
N THR A 459 -2.94 0.99 -33.50
CA THR A 459 -4.22 0.30 -33.53
C THR A 459 -4.77 0.13 -32.11
N VAL A 460 -6.04 0.48 -31.88
CA VAL A 460 -6.70 0.34 -30.56
C VAL A 460 -7.53 -0.93 -30.55
N TYR A 461 -7.36 -1.76 -29.51
CA TYR A 461 -8.14 -2.97 -29.30
C TYR A 461 -9.61 -2.60 -29.02
N ALA A 462 -10.51 -3.02 -29.89
CA ALA A 462 -11.94 -2.76 -29.78
C ALA A 462 -12.69 -4.10 -29.91
N PRO A 463 -13.05 -4.76 -28.80
CA PRO A 463 -13.81 -6.00 -28.86
C PRO A 463 -15.23 -5.72 -29.34
N GLU A 464 -15.72 -6.49 -30.32
CA GLU A 464 -17.12 -6.43 -30.73
C GLU A 464 -18.02 -6.94 -29.59
N HIS A 465 -18.96 -6.11 -29.16
CA HIS A 465 -20.02 -6.54 -28.26
C HIS A 465 -21.05 -7.34 -29.06
N LEU A 466 -21.26 -8.61 -28.70
CA LEU A 466 -22.41 -9.39 -29.15
C LEU A 466 -23.68 -8.74 -28.61
N GLY A 467 -24.33 -7.89 -29.42
CA GLY A 467 -25.57 -7.20 -29.04
C GLY A 467 -25.83 -5.83 -29.67
N GLY A 468 -24.87 -5.22 -30.38
CA GLY A 468 -25.04 -3.88 -30.95
C GLY A 468 -25.05 -2.76 -29.89
N GLU A 469 -25.10 -1.50 -30.33
CA GLU A 469 -24.93 -0.32 -29.47
C GLU A 469 -26.09 -0.13 -28.47
N GLY A 470 -25.77 -0.20 -27.17
CA GLY A 470 -26.43 0.60 -26.14
C GLY A 470 -27.67 0.05 -25.42
N GLY A 471 -27.94 -1.26 -25.41
CA GLY A 471 -29.06 -1.85 -24.65
C GLY A 471 -28.63 -2.85 -23.55
N PRO A 472 -29.38 -2.99 -22.43
CA PRO A 472 -29.14 -4.06 -21.47
C PRO A 472 -29.44 -5.44 -22.09
N PHE A 473 -28.59 -6.41 -21.75
CA PHE A 473 -28.66 -7.79 -22.20
C PHE A 473 -29.93 -8.49 -21.70
N ALA A 474 -30.78 -8.96 -22.62
CA ALA A 474 -31.90 -9.83 -22.32
C ALA A 474 -31.65 -11.23 -22.91
N VAL A 475 -31.38 -12.21 -22.04
CA VAL A 475 -31.45 -13.63 -22.43
C VAL A 475 -32.92 -13.94 -22.70
N PRO A 476 -33.33 -14.34 -23.92
CA PRO A 476 -34.70 -14.77 -24.14
C PRO A 476 -34.98 -16.04 -23.30
N PRO A 477 -36.11 -16.13 -22.59
CA PRO A 477 -36.42 -17.31 -21.79
C PRO A 477 -36.57 -18.53 -22.69
N SER A 478 -35.90 -19.62 -22.31
CA SER A 478 -35.99 -20.91 -22.97
C SER A 478 -37.45 -21.41 -22.94
N GLN A 479 -38.09 -21.40 -24.12
CA GLN A 479 -39.42 -21.96 -24.29
C GLN A 479 -39.28 -23.35 -24.93
N GLY A 480 -39.41 -24.39 -24.09
CA GLY A 480 -40.04 -25.64 -24.47
C GLY A 480 -39.21 -26.76 -25.14
N SER A 481 -39.21 -27.88 -24.41
CA SER A 481 -39.34 -29.28 -24.87
C SER A 481 -38.17 -30.01 -25.55
N ASP A 482 -37.82 -31.11 -24.87
CA ASP A 482 -37.33 -32.40 -25.37
C ASP A 482 -35.95 -32.47 -26.05
N GLY A 483 -35.01 -33.05 -25.28
CA GLY A 483 -34.08 -34.06 -25.74
C GLY A 483 -33.27 -33.75 -27.01
N GLY A 484 -32.08 -33.20 -26.81
CA GLY A 484 -31.04 -33.16 -27.85
C GLY A 484 -30.12 -31.97 -27.63
N GLY A 485 -28.84 -32.22 -27.34
CA GLY A 485 -27.83 -31.17 -27.37
C GLY A 485 -27.75 -30.58 -28.78
N VAL A 486 -27.57 -29.26 -28.88
CA VAL A 486 -27.26 -28.61 -30.15
C VAL A 486 -26.19 -27.54 -29.94
N ASP A 487 -25.20 -27.65 -30.82
CA ASP A 487 -24.03 -26.81 -31.03
C ASP A 487 -24.33 -25.31 -31.08
N ILE A 488 -23.49 -24.52 -30.39
CA ILE A 488 -23.38 -23.08 -30.65
C ILE A 488 -22.58 -22.93 -31.95
N GLY A 489 -23.30 -22.70 -33.04
CA GLY A 489 -22.75 -22.57 -34.38
C GLY A 489 -21.82 -21.36 -34.55
N GLU A 490 -20.73 -21.59 -35.28
CA GLU A 490 -19.90 -20.57 -35.93
C GLU A 490 -20.78 -19.63 -36.77
N THR A 491 -20.81 -18.35 -36.43
CA THR A 491 -21.29 -17.32 -37.35
C THR A 491 -20.25 -17.03 -38.42
N ALA A 492 -20.73 -16.93 -39.67
CA ALA A 492 -19.94 -16.81 -40.88
C ALA A 492 -18.96 -15.62 -40.84
N PRO A 493 -17.69 -15.80 -41.25
CA PRO A 493 -16.73 -14.72 -41.33
C PRO A 493 -17.16 -13.72 -42.40
N ASN A 494 -17.04 -12.42 -42.07
CA ASN A 494 -17.13 -11.35 -43.05
C ASN A 494 -16.13 -11.63 -44.18
N PRO A 495 -16.56 -11.72 -45.46
CA PRO A 495 -15.70 -12.14 -46.56
C PRO A 495 -14.52 -11.19 -46.84
N ASN A 496 -14.47 -10.03 -46.18
CA ASN A 496 -13.40 -9.03 -46.32
C ASN A 496 -12.44 -8.93 -45.12
N ARG A 497 -12.53 -9.80 -44.09
CA ARG A 497 -11.55 -9.77 -42.97
C ARG A 497 -11.16 -11.18 -42.49
N PRO A 498 -9.85 -11.49 -42.35
CA PRO A 498 -9.39 -12.73 -41.75
C PRO A 498 -9.77 -12.77 -40.26
N ALA A 499 -10.20 -13.95 -39.79
CA ALA A 499 -10.58 -14.15 -38.40
C ALA A 499 -9.39 -13.94 -37.45
N GLY A 500 -9.57 -13.13 -36.41
CA GLY A 500 -8.58 -12.95 -35.32
C GLY A 500 -8.03 -11.54 -35.11
N GLU A 501 -8.39 -10.55 -35.95
CA GLU A 501 -7.93 -9.16 -35.79
C GLU A 501 -9.09 -8.25 -35.35
N SER A 502 -9.15 -7.96 -34.04
CA SER A 502 -10.12 -7.04 -33.41
C SER A 502 -9.49 -5.67 -33.16
N THR A 503 -8.91 -5.09 -34.21
CA THR A 503 -8.22 -3.80 -34.11
C THR A 503 -8.65 -2.92 -35.27
N VAL A 504 -9.21 -1.75 -34.94
CA VAL A 504 -9.70 -0.77 -35.90
C VAL A 504 -8.79 0.47 -35.83
N PRO A 505 -8.44 1.11 -36.97
CA PRO A 505 -7.66 2.33 -36.98
C PRO A 505 -8.31 3.43 -36.12
N TYR A 506 -7.50 4.13 -35.31
CA TYR A 506 -7.99 5.15 -34.36
C TYR A 506 -8.85 6.24 -35.01
N THR A 507 -8.56 6.59 -36.27
CA THR A 507 -9.33 7.56 -37.06
C THR A 507 -10.79 7.17 -37.30
N GLU A 508 -11.10 5.87 -37.37
CA GLU A 508 -12.47 5.39 -37.62
C GLU A 508 -13.34 5.45 -36.36
N VAL A 509 -12.74 5.33 -35.18
CA VAL A 509 -13.45 5.35 -33.89
C VAL A 509 -13.46 6.71 -33.21
N PHE A 510 -12.59 7.64 -33.63
CA PHE A 510 -12.44 8.98 -33.05
C PHE A 510 -13.77 9.75 -32.93
N GLY A 511 -14.61 9.70 -33.97
CA GLY A 511 -15.91 10.39 -33.96
C GLY A 511 -16.82 9.92 -32.82
N GLN A 512 -16.90 8.61 -32.59
CA GLN A 512 -17.73 8.03 -31.53
C GLN A 512 -17.21 8.37 -30.13
N TYR A 513 -15.88 8.39 -29.95
CA TYR A 513 -15.27 8.80 -28.67
C TYR A 513 -15.47 10.28 -28.39
N ARG A 514 -15.31 11.15 -29.41
CA ARG A 514 -15.56 12.58 -29.28
C ARG A 514 -17.03 12.86 -28.92
N ASP A 515 -17.96 12.18 -29.56
CA ASP A 515 -19.39 12.41 -29.34
C ASP A 515 -19.84 11.88 -27.95
N ARG A 516 -19.29 10.74 -27.48
CA ARG A 516 -19.49 10.25 -26.09
C ARG A 516 -18.82 11.15 -25.04
N ALA A 517 -17.63 11.67 -25.31
CA ALA A 517 -16.97 12.63 -24.43
C ALA A 517 -17.75 13.95 -24.34
N GLY A 518 -18.32 14.42 -25.46
CA GLY A 518 -19.23 15.58 -25.48
C GLY A 518 -20.46 15.35 -24.60
N ALA A 519 -21.12 14.20 -24.74
CA ALA A 519 -22.28 13.86 -23.92
C ALA A 519 -21.97 13.74 -22.41
N ALA A 520 -20.79 13.22 -22.05
CA ALA A 520 -20.34 13.13 -20.66
C ALA A 520 -20.03 14.51 -20.05
N LEU A 521 -19.43 15.43 -20.84
CA LEU A 521 -19.12 16.80 -20.42
C LEU A 521 -20.38 17.66 -20.20
N ASP A 522 -21.50 17.33 -20.86
CA ASP A 522 -22.80 17.99 -20.67
C ASP A 522 -23.58 17.43 -19.47
N THR A 523 -23.20 16.26 -18.94
CA THR A 523 -23.92 15.59 -17.84
C THR A 523 -23.30 15.84 -16.46
N ASP A 524 -21.99 16.14 -16.39
CA ASP A 524 -21.26 16.37 -15.12
C ASP A 524 -20.89 17.85 -14.89
N TYR A 525 -21.00 18.31 -13.64
CA TYR A 525 -20.59 19.66 -13.24
C TYR A 525 -19.06 19.81 -13.30
N ILE A 526 -18.57 20.55 -14.29
CA ILE A 526 -17.15 20.92 -14.40
C ILE A 526 -16.95 22.32 -13.78
N PRO A 527 -16.11 22.45 -12.73
CA PRO A 527 -15.76 23.75 -12.14
C PRO A 527 -15.23 24.72 -13.21
N LEU A 528 -15.66 25.99 -13.18
CA LEU A 528 -15.42 26.96 -14.28
C LEU A 528 -13.94 27.12 -14.66
N GLY A 529 -13.00 26.93 -13.73
CA GLY A 529 -11.56 27.07 -14.00
C GLY A 529 -10.95 25.92 -14.82
N MET A 530 -11.61 24.76 -14.94
CA MET A 530 -11.07 23.59 -15.66
C MET A 530 -11.65 23.42 -17.07
N LYS A 531 -12.70 24.16 -17.43
CA LYS A 531 -13.33 24.02 -18.76
C LYS A 531 -12.38 24.35 -19.91
N ASP A 532 -11.54 25.36 -19.74
CA ASP A 532 -10.58 25.77 -20.78
C ASP A 532 -9.44 24.77 -20.94
N TYR A 533 -8.98 24.14 -19.85
CA TYR A 533 -7.94 23.10 -19.89
C TYR A 533 -8.42 21.83 -20.58
N VAL A 534 -9.62 21.36 -20.22
CA VAL A 534 -10.26 20.20 -20.85
C VAL A 534 -10.45 20.45 -22.35
N ARG A 535 -10.92 21.65 -22.72
CA ARG A 535 -11.09 22.03 -24.14
C ARG A 535 -9.76 22.06 -24.91
N GLN A 536 -8.67 22.52 -24.29
CA GLN A 536 -7.34 22.55 -24.91
C GLN A 536 -6.75 21.15 -25.09
N TYR A 537 -6.93 20.27 -24.10
CA TYR A 537 -6.45 18.89 -24.14
C TYR A 537 -7.15 18.08 -25.24
N PHE A 538 -8.49 18.13 -25.28
CA PHE A 538 -9.25 17.40 -26.31
C PHE A 538 -9.14 18.02 -27.70
N GLY A 539 -8.98 19.34 -27.80
CA GLY A 539 -8.70 20.01 -29.09
C GLY A 539 -7.32 19.64 -29.67
N ALA A 540 -6.34 19.29 -28.84
CA ALA A 540 -5.03 18.82 -29.31
C ALA A 540 -5.04 17.36 -29.81
N LEU A 541 -6.11 16.61 -29.54
CA LEU A 541 -6.31 15.23 -29.98
C LEU A 541 -7.11 15.13 -31.29
N GLU A 542 -7.56 16.25 -31.85
CA GLU A 542 -8.23 16.28 -33.15
C GLU A 542 -7.23 15.97 -34.28
N PRO A 543 -7.48 14.94 -35.12
CA PRO A 543 -6.67 14.67 -36.29
C PRO A 543 -6.85 15.80 -37.33
N LYS A 544 -5.75 16.22 -37.97
CA LYS A 544 -5.76 17.18 -39.09
C LYS A 544 -5.81 16.50 -40.44
#